data_AF-A0A3B9YP45-F1
#
_entry.id   AF-A0A3B9YP45-F1
#
_cell.length_a   1.000
_cell.length_b   1.000
_cell.length_c   1.000
_cell.angle_alpha   90.00
_cell.angle_beta   90.00
_cell.angle_gamma   90.00
#
_symmetry.space_group_name_H-M   'P 1'
#
loop_
_entity.id
_entity.type
_entity.pdbx_description
1 polymer ?
#
loop_
_entity_poly.entity_id
_entity_poly.type
_entity_poly.pdbx_seq_one_letter_code
_entity_poly.pdbx_strand_id
1 'polypeptide(L)'
;EGADHAITPGEGADHAILAAAAETLPDGVLTEESWAPWTQAIAAKTGAKGKMLFQPLRLALTGKPHGPEMKKLLPLIGRDETLKRLRGQAA
;
A
#
# COMPACT_ATOMS: atom_id res chain seq x y z
N GLU A 1 25.09 -8.81 5.76
CA GLU A 1 24.30 -9.82 5.00
C GLU A 1 22.86 -9.31 4.91
N GLY A 2 22.60 -8.46 3.92
CA GLY A 2 21.28 -7.87 3.70
C GLY A 2 20.59 -8.69 2.62
N ALA A 3 19.71 -9.60 3.03
CA ALA A 3 18.89 -10.34 2.09
C ALA A 3 17.99 -9.34 1.35
N ASP A 4 18.41 -9.05 0.12
CA ASP A 4 17.60 -8.65 -1.01
C ASP A 4 16.33 -9.53 -1.03
N HIS A 5 15.27 -9.05 -0.39
CA HIS A 5 13.93 -9.57 -0.64
C HIS A 5 13.42 -8.75 -1.81
N ALA A 6 13.78 -9.18 -3.02
CA ALA A 6 12.98 -8.87 -4.20
C ALA A 6 11.52 -9.14 -3.80
N ILE A 7 10.77 -8.05 -3.59
CA ILE A 7 9.37 -8.12 -3.19
C ILE A 7 8.64 -8.68 -4.40
N THR A 8 8.49 -9.99 -4.48
CA THR A 8 7.59 -10.63 -5.42
C THR A 8 6.19 -10.45 -4.82
N PRO A 9 5.33 -9.54 -5.31
CA PRO A 9 3.93 -9.50 -4.89
C PRO A 9 3.32 -10.88 -5.16
N GLY A 10 2.71 -11.47 -4.13
CA GLY A 10 2.12 -12.79 -4.19
C GLY A 10 1.03 -12.85 -5.27
N GLU A 11 1.03 -13.97 -5.99
CA GLU A 11 0.28 -14.20 -7.21
C GLU A 11 -1.22 -13.82 -7.09
N GLY A 12 -1.64 -12.86 -7.94
CA GLY A 12 -3.03 -12.52 -8.23
C GLY A 12 -3.74 -11.60 -7.22
N ALA A 13 -3.90 -12.04 -5.98
CA ALA A 13 -4.70 -11.31 -4.98
C ALA A 13 -4.03 -10.01 -4.53
N ASP A 14 -2.70 -10.03 -4.35
CA ASP A 14 -1.95 -8.83 -3.97
C ASP A 14 -1.97 -7.80 -5.11
N HIS A 15 -1.84 -8.25 -6.36
CA HIS A 15 -1.97 -7.38 -7.54
C HIS A 15 -3.32 -6.67 -7.60
N ALA A 16 -4.42 -7.37 -7.31
CA ALA A 16 -5.75 -6.75 -7.28
C ALA A 16 -5.87 -5.69 -6.18
N ILE A 17 -5.26 -5.94 -5.02
CA ILE A 17 -5.24 -4.99 -3.90
C ILE A 17 -4.41 -3.76 -4.24
N LEU A 18 -3.22 -3.94 -4.81
CA LEU A 18 -2.35 -2.84 -5.19
C LEU A 18 -2.94 -2.00 -6.33
N ALA A 19 -3.59 -2.64 -7.31
CA ALA A 19 -4.32 -1.94 -8.36
C ALA A 19 -5.47 -1.11 -7.78
N ALA A 20 -6.32 -1.72 -6.94
CA ALA A 20 -7.40 -1.01 -6.27
C ALA A 20 -6.89 0.14 -5.40
N ALA A 21 -5.77 -0.05 -4.71
CA ALA A 21 -5.12 0.98 -3.90
C ALA A 21 -4.66 2.18 -4.73
N ALA A 22 -4.09 1.94 -5.91
CA ALA A 22 -3.69 3.01 -6.82
C ALA A 22 -4.90 3.77 -7.39
N GLU A 23 -6.02 3.08 -7.64
CA GLU A 23 -7.24 3.69 -8.14
C GLU A 23 -8.01 4.50 -7.09
N THR A 24 -8.00 4.06 -5.83
CA THR A 24 -8.76 4.70 -4.75
C THR A 24 -7.95 5.73 -3.97
N LEU A 25 -6.67 5.90 -4.30
CA LEU A 25 -5.81 6.87 -3.62
C LEU A 25 -6.38 8.28 -3.78
N PRO A 26 -6.66 9.00 -2.67
CA PRO A 26 -7.27 10.32 -2.75
C PRO A 26 -6.39 11.29 -3.53
N ASP A 27 -7.04 12.23 -4.22
CA ASP A 27 -6.35 13.31 -4.90
C ASP A 27 -5.86 14.36 -3.88
N GLY A 28 -4.79 15.07 -4.21
CA GLY A 28 -4.19 16.08 -3.35
C GLY A 28 -3.19 15.56 -2.30
N VAL A 29 -3.10 16.29 -1.18
CA VAL A 29 -2.12 16.02 -0.11
C VAL A 29 -2.61 14.85 0.74
N LEU A 30 -1.78 13.80 0.85
CA LEU A 30 -2.06 12.69 1.74
C LEU A 30 -1.79 13.10 3.20
N THR A 31 -2.72 12.79 4.09
CA THR A 31 -2.58 12.99 5.54
C THR A 31 -2.83 11.68 6.28
N GLU A 32 -2.61 11.66 7.60
CA GLU A 32 -2.96 10.49 8.43
C GLU A 32 -4.45 10.14 8.35
N GLU A 33 -5.30 11.15 8.15
CA GLU A 33 -6.75 11.00 8.02
C GLU A 33 -7.16 10.36 6.70
N SER A 34 -6.31 10.45 5.66
CA SER A 34 -6.55 9.79 4.38
C SER A 34 -6.47 8.27 4.47
N TRP A 35 -5.75 7.71 5.46
CA TRP A 35 -5.48 6.28 5.55
C TRP A 35 -6.74 5.43 5.75
N ALA A 36 -7.61 5.83 6.68
CA ALA A 36 -8.82 5.09 7.00
C ALA A 36 -9.82 5.01 5.81
N PRO A 37 -10.27 6.12 5.21
CA PRO A 37 -11.19 6.07 4.09
C PRO A 37 -10.57 5.38 2.86
N TRP A 38 -9.27 5.57 2.63
CA TRP A 38 -8.56 4.91 1.53
C TRP A 38 -8.56 3.39 1.68
N THR A 39 -8.16 2.87 2.85
CA THR A 39 -8.13 1.42 3.10
C THR A 39 -9.52 0.80 3.12
N GLN A 40 -10.55 1.54 3.56
CA GLN A 40 -11.94 1.11 3.43
C GLN A 40 -12.38 1.01 1.97
N ALA A 41 -12.00 1.96 1.11
CA ALA A 41 -12.32 1.91 -0.32
C ALA A 41 -11.65 0.71 -1.01
N ILE A 42 -10.41 0.38 -0.64
CA ILE A 42 -9.71 -0.81 -1.15
C ILE A 42 -10.43 -2.09 -0.69
N ALA A 43 -10.79 -2.18 0.60
CA ALA A 43 -11.53 -3.32 1.14
C ALA A 43 -12.88 -3.52 0.42
N ALA A 44 -13.59 -2.43 0.12
CA ALA A 44 -14.86 -2.47 -0.58
C ALA A 44 -14.73 -2.98 -2.03
N LYS A 45 -13.66 -2.60 -2.73
CA LYS A 45 -13.38 -3.05 -4.11
C LYS A 45 -12.90 -4.50 -4.18
N THR A 46 -12.03 -4.90 -3.26
CA THR A 46 -11.29 -6.18 -3.34
C THR A 46 -11.93 -7.29 -2.50
N GLY A 47 -12.79 -6.92 -1.55
CA GLY A 47 -13.26 -7.82 -0.50
C GLY A 47 -12.21 -8.18 0.55
N ALA A 48 -10.98 -7.69 0.42
CA ALA A 48 -9.87 -8.01 1.32
C ALA A 48 -10.05 -7.33 2.68
N LYS A 49 -9.68 -8.03 3.75
CA LYS A 49 -9.80 -7.54 5.14
C LYS A 49 -8.61 -8.00 5.99
N GLY A 50 -8.37 -7.26 7.07
CA GLY A 50 -7.32 -7.60 8.04
C GLY A 50 -5.95 -7.74 7.37
N LYS A 51 -5.25 -8.84 7.66
CA LYS A 51 -3.89 -9.08 7.12
C LYS A 51 -3.86 -9.11 5.60
N MET A 52 -4.87 -9.68 4.94
CA MET A 52 -4.91 -9.77 3.48
C MET A 52 -4.94 -8.39 2.81
N LEU A 53 -5.52 -7.37 3.46
CA LEU A 53 -5.50 -6.00 2.95
C LEU A 53 -4.21 -5.27 3.33
N PHE A 54 -3.84 -5.32 4.62
CA PHE A 54 -2.78 -4.46 5.14
C PHE A 54 -1.37 -4.98 4.84
N GLN A 55 -1.17 -6.30 4.73
CA GLN A 55 0.14 -6.89 4.46
C GLN A 55 0.68 -6.52 3.06
N PRO A 56 -0.05 -6.71 1.95
CA PRO A 56 0.45 -6.31 0.63
C PRO A 56 0.64 -4.80 0.50
N LEU A 57 -0.27 -3.99 1.05
CA LEU A 57 -0.09 -2.54 1.10
C LEU A 57 1.19 -2.15 1.82
N ARG A 58 1.44 -2.75 2.98
CA ARG A 58 2.64 -2.48 3.77
C ARG A 58 3.92 -2.85 3.02
N LEU A 59 3.94 -4.03 2.41
CA LEU A 59 5.08 -4.50 1.62
C LEU A 59 5.33 -3.58 0.43
N ALA A 60 4.31 -3.20 -0.32
CA ALA A 60 4.47 -2.29 -1.46
C ALA A 60 4.96 -0.91 -1.02
N LEU A 61 4.42 -0.35 0.07
CA LEU A 61 4.77 1.02 0.50
C LEU A 61 6.13 1.11 1.20
N THR A 62 6.58 0.05 1.88
CA THR A 62 7.77 0.13 2.75
C THR A 62 8.85 -0.91 2.48
N GLY A 63 8.56 -1.94 1.67
CA GLY A 63 9.43 -3.09 1.48
C GLY A 63 9.63 -3.95 2.74
N LYS A 64 8.87 -3.68 3.83
CA LYS A 64 9.06 -4.33 5.13
C LYS A 64 7.78 -5.02 5.59
N PRO A 65 7.84 -6.29 6.04
CA PRO A 65 6.67 -7.00 6.56
C PRO A 65 6.18 -6.46 7.92
N HIS A 66 7.03 -5.71 8.62
CA HIS A 66 6.76 -5.09 9.91
C HIS A 66 7.27 -3.65 9.92
N GLY A 67 6.79 -2.82 10.84
CA GLY A 67 7.28 -1.45 10.98
C GLY A 67 6.26 -0.50 11.64
N PRO A 68 6.49 0.81 11.51
CA PRO A 68 5.69 1.83 12.18
C PRO A 68 4.28 1.94 11.61
N GLU A 69 3.47 2.79 12.23
CA GLU A 69 2.09 3.06 11.82
C GLU A 69 2.02 3.59 10.37
N MET A 70 1.29 2.88 9.50
CA MET A 70 1.21 3.22 8.07
C MET A 70 0.58 4.59 7.82
N LYS A 71 -0.43 4.97 8.61
CA LYS A 71 -1.07 6.29 8.52
C LYS A 71 -0.07 7.45 8.67
N LYS A 72 0.98 7.29 9.49
CA LYS A 72 2.05 8.29 9.69
C LYS A 72 3.06 8.31 8.55
N LEU A 73 3.24 7.18 7.87
CA LEU A 73 4.15 7.08 6.73
C LEU A 73 3.52 7.59 5.44
N LEU A 74 2.22 7.41 5.26
CA LEU A 74 1.50 7.86 4.07
C LEU A 74 1.77 9.34 3.70
N PRO A 75 1.66 10.33 4.62
CA PRO A 75 2.00 11.72 4.31
C PRO A 75 3.49 11.95 4.02
N LEU A 76 4.38 11.16 4.61
CA LEU A 76 5.84 11.28 4.42
C LEU A 76 6.30 10.74 3.07
N ILE A 77 5.65 9.69 2.58
CA ILE A 77 5.88 9.14 1.23
C ILE A 77 5.32 10.10 0.19
N GLY A 78 4.11 10.62 0.44
CA GLY A 78 3.41 11.49 -0.50
C GLY A 78 2.73 10.71 -1.62
N ARG A 79 1.83 11.40 -2.34
CA ARG A 79 0.90 10.76 -3.28
C ARG A 79 1.58 10.13 -4.49
N ASP A 80 2.47 10.88 -5.14
CA ASP A 80 3.13 10.45 -6.37
C ASP A 80 3.98 9.19 -6.14
N GLU A 81 4.77 9.22 -5.07
CA GLU A 81 5.61 8.09 -4.68
C GLU A 81 4.78 6.88 -4.22
N THR A 82 3.69 7.11 -3.49
CA THR A 82 2.73 6.05 -3.14
C THR A 82 2.22 5.34 -4.39
N LEU A 83 1.82 6.10 -5.44
CA LEU A 83 1.37 5.51 -6.70
C LEU A 83 2.45 4.72 -7.43
N LYS A 84 3.69 5.24 -7.48
CA LYS A 84 4.83 4.52 -8.08
C LYS A 84 5.05 3.17 -7.42
N ARG A 85 5.11 3.16 -6.08
CA ARG A 85 5.28 1.94 -5.27
C ARG A 85 4.15 0.93 -5.46
N LEU A 86 2.90 1.40 -5.48
CA LEU A 86 1.73 0.53 -5.72
C LEU A 86 1.73 -0.09 -7.12
N ARG A 87 2.32 0.58 -8.11
CA ARG A 87 2.48 0.07 -9.48
C ARG A 87 3.68 -0.86 -9.65
N GLY A 88 4.41 -1.18 -8.58
CA GLY A 88 5.61 -2.02 -8.63
C GLY A 88 6.84 -1.31 -9.16
N GLN A 89 6.82 0.02 -9.28
CA GLN A 89 8.04 0.80 -9.47
C GLN A 89 8.69 0.91 -8.10
N ALA A 90 9.75 0.14 -7.90
CA ALA A 90 10.46 -0.04 -6.63
C ALA A 90 10.72 1.30 -5.90
N ALA A 91 10.59 1.25 -4.58
CA ALA A 91 11.12 2.25 -3.65
C ALA A 91 12.65 2.13 -3.52
#